data_AF-A0A1I8IRN8-F1
#
_entry.id   AF-A0A1I8IRN8-F1
#
_cell.length_a   1.000
_cell.length_b   1.000
_cell.length_c   1.000
_cell.angle_alpha   90.00
_cell.angle_beta   90.00
_cell.angle_gamma   90.00
#
_symmetry.space_group_name_H-M   'P 1'
#
loop_
_entity.id
_entity.type
_entity.pdbx_description
1 polymer ?
#
loop_
_entity_poly.entity_id
_entity_poly.type
_entity_poly.pdbx_seq_one_letter_code
_entity_poly.pdbx_strand_id
1 'polypeptide(L)'
;TCAAIFRPGLDAVQVDGQILYGLLKRLNQPIYKHLVKYKVEPLHFMVDWFMCLYVRTLPWPTLLRVWDVYFCEGVKVVFRVAIALVTAVLGSSAQRRRLRSFEDTLDSLRRLPASATQAAVLLPAALKLQLSAADFEREHQKQFRLFNLRKLARQQQVQEQQEAAV
;
A
#
# COMPACT_ATOMS: atom_id res chain seq x y z
N THR A 1 -0.38 -14.78 14.50
CA THR A 1 -0.60 -14.24 15.87
C THR A 1 0.03 -12.87 15.95
N CYS A 2 -0.66 -11.90 16.57
CA CYS A 2 -0.38 -10.45 16.51
C CYS A 2 1.06 -10.01 16.88
N ALA A 3 1.90 -10.90 17.39
CA ALA A 3 3.33 -10.67 17.66
C ALA A 3 4.18 -10.38 16.41
N ALA A 4 3.80 -10.84 15.22
CA ALA A 4 4.57 -10.55 13.99
C ALA A 4 4.43 -9.09 13.52
N ILE A 5 3.34 -8.42 13.90
CA ILE A 5 3.04 -7.03 13.52
C ILE A 5 3.80 -6.02 14.40
N PHE A 6 4.16 -6.41 15.62
CA PHE A 6 4.82 -5.56 16.62
C PHE A 6 6.31 -5.89 16.83
N ARG A 7 7.03 -6.27 15.76
CA ARG A 7 8.49 -6.23 15.79
C ARG A 7 8.96 -4.77 15.74
N PRO A 8 9.94 -4.36 16.56
CA PRO A 8 10.51 -3.02 16.48
C PRO A 8 11.01 -2.77 15.05
N GLY A 9 10.49 -1.74 14.39
CA GLY A 9 10.88 -1.31 13.05
C GLY A 9 9.75 -1.18 12.02
N LEU A 10 8.59 -1.82 12.22
CA LEU A 10 7.51 -1.83 11.21
C LEU A 10 8.00 -2.30 9.82
N ASP A 11 9.09 -3.06 9.78
CA ASP A 11 9.85 -3.40 8.57
C ASP A 11 8.97 -4.11 7.53
N ALA A 12 8.08 -5.01 7.98
CA ALA A 12 7.18 -5.75 7.09
C ALA A 12 6.21 -4.80 6.36
N VAL A 13 5.56 -3.88 7.07
CA VAL A 13 4.63 -2.92 6.43
C VAL A 13 5.37 -1.90 5.58
N GLN A 14 6.62 -1.58 5.92
CA GLN A 14 7.48 -0.75 5.07
C GLN A 14 7.79 -1.44 3.74
N VAL A 15 8.15 -2.73 3.77
CA VAL A 15 8.34 -3.56 2.57
C VAL A 15 7.04 -3.64 1.77
N ASP A 16 5.92 -3.92 2.42
CA ASP A 16 4.60 -3.95 1.77
C ASP A 16 4.26 -2.62 1.10
N GLY A 17 4.64 -1.49 1.71
CA GLY A 17 4.49 -0.19 1.08
C GLY A 17 5.31 -0.01 -0.17
N GLN A 18 6.55 -0.49 -0.19
CA GLN A 18 7.38 -0.48 -1.40
C GLN A 18 6.81 -1.40 -2.48
N ILE A 19 6.27 -2.57 -2.11
CA ILE A 19 5.58 -3.47 -3.04
C ILE A 19 4.36 -2.79 -3.63
N LEU A 20 3.49 -2.19 -2.81
CA LEU A 20 2.32 -1.46 -3.28
C LEU A 20 2.71 -0.33 -4.24
N TYR A 21 3.78 0.39 -3.94
CA TYR A 21 4.31 1.43 -4.80
C TYR A 21 4.81 0.89 -6.15
N GLY A 22 5.55 -0.22 -6.13
CA GLY A 22 6.01 -0.91 -7.34
C GLY A 22 4.86 -1.42 -8.21
N LEU A 23 3.82 -1.98 -7.58
CA LEU A 23 2.62 -2.44 -8.27
C LEU A 23 1.85 -1.27 -8.90
N LEU A 24 1.69 -0.15 -8.20
CA LEU A 24 1.07 1.06 -8.74
C LEU A 24 1.86 1.62 -9.93
N LYS A 25 3.19 1.61 -9.87
CA LYS A 25 4.05 2.03 -10.98
C LYS A 25 3.79 1.20 -12.24
N ARG A 26 3.60 -0.11 -12.08
CA ARG A 26 3.38 -1.05 -13.18
C ARG A 26 1.95 -0.98 -13.73
N LEU A 27 0.96 -0.94 -12.86
CA LEU A 27 -0.45 -1.06 -13.24
C LEU A 27 -1.10 0.28 -13.61
N ASN A 28 -0.76 1.35 -12.89
CA ASN A 28 -1.41 2.65 -13.02
C ASN A 28 -0.38 3.79 -12.94
N GLN A 29 0.42 3.92 -13.99
CA GLN A 29 1.50 4.91 -14.06
C GLN A 29 1.05 6.34 -13.68
N PRO A 30 -0.09 6.88 -14.18
CA PRO A 30 -0.52 8.23 -13.84
C PRO A 30 -0.77 8.46 -12.35
N ILE A 31 -1.28 7.44 -11.64
CA ILE A 31 -1.46 7.48 -10.19
C ILE A 31 -0.10 7.52 -9.50
N TYR A 32 0.82 6.63 -9.90
CA TYR A 32 2.17 6.60 -9.35
C TYR A 32 2.88 7.96 -9.51
N LYS A 33 2.83 8.58 -10.70
CA LYS A 33 3.42 9.92 -10.92
C LYS A 33 2.80 10.98 -10.02
N HIS A 34 1.49 10.92 -9.79
CA HIS A 34 0.80 11.84 -8.89
C HIS A 34 1.31 11.71 -7.45
N LEU A 35 1.39 10.47 -6.95
CA LEU A 35 1.89 10.19 -5.60
C LEU A 35 3.35 10.65 -5.44
N VAL A 36 4.22 10.38 -6.42
CA VAL A 36 5.61 10.86 -6.43
C VAL A 36 5.66 12.39 -6.41
N LYS A 37 4.88 13.06 -7.27
CA LYS A 37 4.87 14.52 -7.41
C LYS A 37 4.52 15.21 -6.09
N TYR A 38 3.53 14.67 -5.38
CA TYR A 38 3.07 15.23 -4.10
C TYR A 38 3.73 14.58 -2.88
N LYS A 39 4.77 13.76 -3.08
CA LYS A 39 5.53 13.07 -2.02
C LYS A 39 4.66 12.23 -1.08
N VAL A 40 3.55 11.68 -1.58
CA VAL A 40 2.65 10.81 -0.81
C VAL A 40 3.13 9.37 -0.93
N GLU A 41 3.87 8.93 0.08
CA GLU A 41 4.30 7.52 0.16
C GLU A 41 3.17 6.63 0.68
N PRO A 42 3.09 5.36 0.25
CA PRO A 42 2.06 4.41 0.71
C PRO A 42 1.93 4.30 2.23
N LEU A 43 3.05 4.38 2.96
CA LEU A 43 3.08 4.27 4.43
C LEU A 43 2.20 5.32 5.12
N HIS A 44 1.93 6.47 4.49
CA HIS A 44 1.09 7.53 5.06
C HIS A 44 -0.39 7.13 5.19
N PHE A 45 -0.89 6.22 4.36
CA PHE A 45 -2.31 5.83 4.34
C PHE A 45 -2.54 4.32 4.52
N MET A 46 -1.57 3.48 4.16
CA MET A 46 -1.79 2.03 4.09
C MET A 46 -1.59 1.30 5.42
N VAL A 47 -0.94 1.92 6.42
CA VAL A 47 -0.66 1.25 7.70
C VAL A 47 -1.96 0.77 8.33
N ASP A 48 -2.99 1.61 8.35
CA ASP A 48 -4.30 1.26 8.89
C ASP A 48 -5.00 0.18 8.06
N TRP A 49 -4.78 0.19 6.75
CA TRP A 49 -5.38 -0.77 5.83
C TRP A 49 -4.78 -2.16 5.99
N PHE A 50 -3.46 -2.26 6.09
CA PHE A 50 -2.75 -3.54 6.03
C PHE A 50 -2.66 -4.16 7.42
N MET A 51 -2.33 -3.36 8.45
CA MET A 51 -2.20 -3.87 9.81
C MET A 51 -3.55 -4.29 10.41
N CYS A 52 -4.62 -3.59 10.04
CA CYS A 52 -5.96 -3.93 10.51
C CYS A 52 -6.79 -4.67 9.45
N LEU A 53 -6.19 -5.17 8.36
CA LEU A 53 -6.88 -5.87 7.27
C LEU A 53 -8.22 -5.21 6.87
N TYR A 54 -8.19 -3.89 6.70
CA TYR A 54 -9.33 -3.02 6.34
C TYR A 54 -10.46 -2.88 7.35
N VAL A 55 -10.36 -3.46 8.56
CA VAL A 55 -11.41 -3.40 9.59
C VAL A 55 -11.83 -1.96 9.93
N ARG A 56 -10.86 -1.03 9.95
CA ARG A 56 -11.12 0.39 10.27
C ARG A 56 -11.57 1.23 9.06
N THR A 57 -11.59 0.65 7.86
CA THR A 57 -11.71 1.38 6.61
C THR A 57 -12.95 1.00 5.82
N LEU A 58 -13.33 -0.27 5.82
CA LEU A 58 -14.45 -0.78 5.04
C LEU A 58 -15.69 -0.98 5.91
N PRO A 59 -16.90 -0.70 5.38
CA PRO A 59 -18.14 -1.12 6.01
C PRO A 59 -18.15 -2.63 6.23
N TRP A 60 -18.75 -3.08 7.33
CA TRP A 60 -18.78 -4.50 7.72
C TRP A 60 -19.21 -5.47 6.60
N PRO A 61 -20.27 -5.19 5.82
CA PRO A 61 -20.65 -6.08 4.72
C PRO A 61 -19.59 -6.20 3.63
N THR A 62 -18.87 -5.11 3.32
CA THR A 62 -17.77 -5.14 2.35
C THR A 62 -16.56 -5.86 2.92
N LEU A 63 -16.23 -5.61 4.19
CA LEU A 63 -15.12 -6.24 4.88
C LEU A 63 -15.23 -7.77 4.82
N LEU A 64 -16.39 -8.33 5.17
CA LEU A 64 -16.62 -9.78 5.14
C LEU A 64 -16.36 -10.37 3.75
N ARG A 65 -16.87 -9.73 2.69
CA ARG A 65 -16.65 -10.21 1.32
C ARG A 65 -15.20 -10.10 0.87
N VAL A 66 -14.48 -9.07 1.31
CA VAL A 66 -13.03 -8.97 1.08
C VAL A 66 -12.31 -10.10 1.82
N TRP A 67 -12.74 -10.43 3.03
CA TRP A 67 -12.16 -11.52 3.82
C TRP A 67 -12.45 -12.89 3.23
N ASP A 68 -13.64 -13.14 2.70
CA ASP A 68 -13.98 -14.39 2.00
C ASP A 68 -12.97 -14.67 0.87
N VAL A 69 -12.69 -13.64 0.07
CA VAL A 69 -11.72 -13.77 -1.04
C VAL A 69 -10.29 -13.84 -0.51
N TYR A 70 -9.96 -13.13 0.57
CA TYR A 70 -8.65 -13.23 1.22
C TYR A 70 -8.37 -14.64 1.73
N PHE A 71 -9.33 -15.32 2.36
CA PHE A 71 -9.15 -16.69 2.82
C PHE A 71 -9.01 -17.68 1.65
N CYS A 72 -9.56 -17.37 0.49
CA CYS A 72 -9.45 -18.21 -0.71
C CYS A 72 -8.14 -17.97 -1.50
N GLU A 73 -7.73 -16.72 -1.72
CA GLU A 73 -6.63 -16.34 -2.61
C GLU A 73 -5.36 -15.85 -1.88
N GLY A 74 -5.46 -15.56 -0.59
CA GLY A 74 -4.37 -15.10 0.28
C GLY A 74 -4.08 -13.60 0.20
N VAL A 75 -2.85 -13.24 0.62
CA VAL A 75 -2.39 -11.86 0.84
C VAL A 75 -2.48 -10.94 -0.38
N LYS A 76 -2.47 -11.48 -1.60
CA LYS A 76 -2.62 -10.72 -2.85
C LYS A 76 -3.89 -9.87 -2.87
N VAL A 77 -4.96 -10.33 -2.22
CA VAL A 77 -6.25 -9.63 -2.14
C VAL A 77 -6.09 -8.30 -1.42
N VAL A 78 -5.25 -8.23 -0.39
CA VAL A 78 -4.96 -6.99 0.33
C VAL A 78 -4.41 -5.94 -0.65
N PHE A 79 -3.41 -6.30 -1.44
CA PHE A 79 -2.84 -5.37 -2.43
C PHE A 79 -3.83 -5.00 -3.54
N ARG A 80 -4.64 -5.95 -4.03
CA ARG A 80 -5.67 -5.67 -5.04
C ARG A 80 -6.69 -4.66 -4.51
N VAL A 81 -7.17 -4.83 -3.29
CA VAL A 81 -8.10 -3.91 -2.63
C VAL A 81 -7.45 -2.53 -2.44
N ALA A 82 -6.20 -2.47 -1.96
CA ALA A 82 -5.47 -1.22 -1.83
C ALA A 82 -5.37 -0.44 -3.15
N ILE A 83 -5.00 -1.14 -4.23
CA ILE A 83 -4.87 -0.54 -5.57
C ILE A 83 -6.23 -0.09 -6.08
N ALA A 84 -7.29 -0.88 -5.87
CA ALA A 84 -8.65 -0.50 -6.25
C ALA A 84 -9.13 0.76 -5.53
N LEU A 85 -8.88 0.88 -4.21
CA LEU A 85 -9.23 2.07 -3.42
C LEU A 85 -8.45 3.30 -3.89
N VAL A 86 -7.13 3.17 -4.09
CA VAL A 86 -6.30 4.28 -4.62
C VAL A 86 -6.79 4.67 -6.03
N THR A 87 -7.16 3.70 -6.86
CA THR A 87 -7.70 3.96 -8.20
C THR A 87 -9.07 4.62 -8.16
N ALA A 88 -9.91 4.34 -7.15
CA ALA A 88 -11.19 5.01 -7.00
C ALA A 88 -11.03 6.50 -6.68
N VAL A 89 -9.98 6.88 -5.94
CA VAL A 89 -9.70 8.28 -5.56
C VAL A 89 -8.90 9.02 -6.62
N LEU A 90 -7.91 8.37 -7.24
CA LEU A 90 -6.93 9.00 -8.12
C LEU A 90 -7.00 8.51 -9.57
N GLY A 91 -7.94 7.64 -9.94
CA GLY A 91 -8.01 7.02 -11.26
C GLY A 91 -8.40 8.00 -12.38
N SER A 92 -9.28 8.95 -12.09
CA SER A 92 -9.67 9.97 -13.06
C SER A 92 -8.65 11.11 -13.15
N SER A 93 -8.43 11.61 -14.37
CA SER A 93 -7.61 12.79 -14.59
C SER A 93 -8.19 14.03 -13.90
N ALA A 94 -9.52 14.12 -13.76
CA ALA A 94 -10.18 15.22 -13.07
C ALA A 94 -9.87 15.21 -11.56
N GLN A 95 -9.90 14.03 -10.92
CA GLN A 95 -9.56 13.88 -9.52
C GLN A 95 -8.11 14.29 -9.25
N ARG A 96 -7.16 13.79 -10.06
CA ARG A 96 -5.74 14.16 -9.94
C ARG A 96 -5.49 15.66 -10.17
N ARG A 97 -6.27 16.32 -11.05
CA ARG A 97 -6.16 17.77 -11.23
C ARG A 97 -6.70 18.57 -10.05
N ARG A 98 -7.60 18.01 -9.25
CA ARG A 98 -8.17 18.66 -8.06
C ARG A 98 -7.25 18.56 -6.84
N LEU A 99 -6.64 17.38 -6.64
CA LEU A 99 -5.80 17.10 -5.48
C LEU A 99 -4.37 17.59 -5.72
N ARG A 100 -4.09 18.86 -5.43
CA ARG A 100 -2.83 19.53 -5.81
C ARG A 100 -1.84 19.70 -4.65
N SER A 101 -2.07 19.05 -3.53
CA SER A 101 -1.17 19.07 -2.39
C SER A 101 -0.99 17.68 -1.79
N PHE A 102 0.03 17.56 -0.94
CA PHE A 102 0.24 16.38 -0.09
C PHE A 102 -1.00 16.13 0.79
N GLU A 103 -1.49 17.17 1.47
CA GLU A 103 -2.62 17.09 2.39
C GLU A 103 -3.92 16.69 1.70
N ASP A 104 -4.27 17.33 0.58
CA ASP A 104 -5.50 16.99 -0.16
C ASP A 104 -5.51 15.53 -0.61
N THR A 105 -4.36 15.08 -1.14
CA THR A 105 -4.20 13.71 -1.64
C THR A 105 -4.28 12.72 -0.49
N LEU A 106 -3.62 13.02 0.63
CA LEU A 106 -3.58 12.15 1.79
C LEU A 106 -4.91 12.09 2.53
N ASP A 107 -5.59 13.22 2.74
CA ASP A 107 -6.91 13.25 3.37
C ASP A 107 -7.94 12.50 2.52
N SER A 108 -7.90 12.69 1.19
CA SER A 108 -8.78 11.94 0.26
C SER A 108 -8.53 10.42 0.31
N LEU A 109 -7.29 9.99 0.51
CA LEU A 109 -6.95 8.57 0.64
C LEU A 109 -7.33 8.02 2.01
N ARG A 110 -7.22 8.81 3.09
CA ARG A 110 -7.64 8.39 4.43
C ARG A 110 -9.16 8.39 4.61
N ARG A 111 -9.86 9.32 3.95
CA ARG A 111 -11.32 9.48 3.95
C ARG A 111 -11.91 9.02 2.63
N LEU A 112 -11.88 7.72 2.40
CA LEU A 112 -12.36 7.12 1.17
C LEU A 112 -13.84 7.43 0.96
N PRO A 113 -14.26 7.74 -0.28
CA PRO A 113 -15.67 7.99 -0.57
C PRO A 113 -16.49 6.72 -0.35
N ALA A 114 -17.69 6.86 0.22
CA ALA A 114 -18.55 5.73 0.56
C ALA A 114 -18.90 4.85 -0.66
N SER A 115 -18.99 5.44 -1.85
CA SER A 115 -19.22 4.70 -3.10
C SER A 115 -18.06 3.76 -3.46
N ALA A 116 -16.82 4.11 -3.11
CA ALA A 116 -15.65 3.28 -3.38
C ALA A 116 -15.48 2.13 -2.38
N THR A 117 -16.09 2.23 -1.19
CA THR A 117 -15.99 1.21 -0.14
C THR A 117 -17.15 0.21 -0.16
N GLN A 118 -18.06 0.31 -1.14
CA GLN A 118 -19.12 -0.67 -1.37
C GLN A 118 -18.60 -1.91 -2.09
N ALA A 119 -18.94 -3.10 -1.58
CA ALA A 119 -18.51 -4.38 -2.14
C ALA A 119 -18.80 -4.53 -3.63
N ALA A 120 -19.97 -4.08 -4.08
CA ALA A 120 -20.41 -4.16 -5.48
C ALA A 120 -19.51 -3.37 -6.45
N VAL A 121 -18.81 -2.34 -5.95
CA VAL A 121 -17.88 -1.54 -6.74
C VAL A 121 -16.44 -2.02 -6.51
N LEU A 122 -16.07 -2.20 -5.25
CA LEU A 122 -14.71 -2.49 -4.83
C LEU A 122 -14.22 -3.86 -5.30
N LEU A 123 -15.00 -4.93 -5.08
CA LEU A 123 -14.54 -6.29 -5.38
C LEU A 123 -14.37 -6.52 -6.88
N PRO A 124 -15.32 -6.14 -7.76
CA PRO A 124 -15.08 -6.28 -9.19
C PRO A 124 -13.86 -5.49 -9.67
N ALA A 125 -13.62 -4.29 -9.14
CA ALA A 125 -12.42 -3.51 -9.46
C ALA A 125 -11.13 -4.20 -8.97
N ALA A 126 -11.13 -4.73 -7.75
CA ALA A 126 -9.99 -5.42 -7.17
C ALA A 126 -9.68 -6.74 -7.89
N LEU A 127 -10.69 -7.55 -8.21
CA LEU A 127 -10.52 -8.87 -8.83
C LEU A 127 -10.15 -8.78 -10.32
N LYS A 128 -10.48 -7.67 -11.00
CA LYS A 128 -9.99 -7.40 -12.36
C LYS A 128 -8.48 -7.18 -12.41
N LEU A 129 -7.83 -6.83 -11.30
CA LEU A 129 -6.38 -6.68 -11.24
C LEU A 129 -5.75 -8.08 -11.28
N GLN A 130 -5.35 -8.49 -12.49
CA GLN A 130 -4.62 -9.73 -12.74
C GLN A 130 -3.20 -9.64 -12.16
N LEU A 131 -3.10 -9.72 -10.83
CA LEU A 131 -1.84 -9.89 -10.11
C LEU A 131 -1.63 -11.39 -9.94
N SER A 132 -0.78 -11.97 -10.78
CA SER A 132 -0.39 -13.38 -10.64
C SER A 132 0.41 -13.59 -9.35
N ALA A 133 0.37 -14.81 -8.81
CA ALA A 133 1.19 -15.18 -7.65
C ALA A 133 2.68 -14.97 -7.91
N ALA A 134 3.14 -15.33 -9.12
CA ALA A 134 4.53 -15.15 -9.51
C ALA A 134 4.95 -13.68 -9.58
N ASP A 135 4.06 -12.78 -10.03
CA ASP A 135 4.36 -11.35 -10.05
C ASP A 135 4.47 -10.75 -8.67
N PHE A 136 3.57 -11.14 -7.78
CA PHE A 136 3.59 -10.69 -6.40
C PHE A 136 4.83 -11.21 -5.67
N GLU A 137 5.16 -12.49 -5.84
CA GLU A 137 6.34 -13.11 -5.25
C GLU A 137 7.64 -12.46 -5.75
N ARG A 138 7.76 -12.22 -7.06
CA ARG A 138 8.93 -11.53 -7.64
C ARG A 138 9.11 -10.12 -7.07
N GLU A 139 8.03 -9.35 -6.98
CA GLU A 139 8.11 -8.00 -6.41
C GLU A 139 8.39 -8.05 -4.91
N HIS A 140 7.80 -9.01 -4.17
CA HIS A 140 8.05 -9.22 -2.75
C HIS A 140 9.53 -9.53 -2.48
N GLN A 141 10.09 -10.53 -3.16
CA GLN A 141 11.51 -10.90 -3.03
C GLN A 141 12.45 -9.75 -3.37
N LYS A 142 12.16 -9.03 -4.46
CA LYS A 142 12.94 -7.87 -4.90
C LYS A 142 12.94 -6.77 -3.85
N GLN A 143 11.76 -6.38 -3.36
CA GLN A 143 11.64 -5.27 -2.40
C GLN A 143 12.17 -5.66 -1.02
N PHE A 144 11.98 -6.90 -0.59
CA PHE A 144 12.54 -7.42 0.66
C PHE A 144 14.08 -7.40 0.63
N ARG A 145 14.69 -7.86 -0.47
CA ARG A 145 16.15 -7.79 -0.66
C ARG A 145 16.66 -6.34 -0.63
N LEU A 146 16.01 -5.43 -1.35
CA LEU A 146 16.38 -4.02 -1.37
C LEU A 146 16.24 -3.37 0.01
N PHE A 147 15.20 -3.73 0.76
CA PHE A 147 14.98 -3.25 2.12
C PHE A 147 16.13 -3.66 3.06
N ASN A 148 16.51 -4.94 3.05
CA ASN A 148 17.62 -5.43 3.87
C ASN A 148 18.93 -4.74 3.52
N LEU A 149 19.22 -4.54 2.23
CA LEU A 149 20.42 -3.81 1.80
C LEU A 149 20.43 -2.35 2.29
N ARG A 150 19.29 -1.65 2.19
CA ARG A 150 19.16 -0.27 2.70
C ARG A 150 19.29 -0.20 4.22
N LYS A 151 18.75 -1.19 4.93
CA LYS A 151 18.85 -1.28 6.39
C LYS A 151 20.30 -1.46 6.82
N LEU A 152 21.04 -2.37 6.16
CA LEU A 152 22.47 -2.58 6.39
C LEU A 152 23.27 -1.30 6.11
N ALA A 153 23.03 -0.63 4.98
CA ALA A 153 23.72 0.62 4.65
C ALA A 153 23.45 1.73 5.67
N ARG A 154 22.20 1.87 6.16
CA ARG A 154 21.87 2.83 7.22
C ARG A 154 22.56 2.49 8.54
N GLN A 155 22.64 1.22 8.89
CA GLN A 155 23.34 0.78 10.10
C GLN A 155 24.84 1.08 10.01
N GLN A 156 25.46 0.83 8.85
CA GLN A 156 26.85 1.19 8.58
C GLN A 156 27.09 2.71 8.69
N GLN A 157 26.23 3.53 8.07
CA GLN A 157 26.34 4.98 8.17
C GLN A 157 26.20 5.51 9.60
N VAL A 158 25.28 4.95 10.39
CA VAL A 158 25.11 5.34 11.80
C VAL A 158 26.34 4.94 12.62
N GLN A 159 26.92 3.77 12.35
CA GLN A 159 28.12 3.29 13.02
C GLN A 159 29.35 4.14 12.65
N GLU A 160 29.55 4.45 11.37
CA GLU A 160 30.61 5.35 10.89
C GLU A 160 30.49 6.76 11.48
N GLN A 161 29.27 7.29 11.60
CA GLN A 161 29.02 8.59 12.24
C GLN A 161 29.31 8.58 13.74
N GLN A 162 29.09 7.46 14.43
CA GLN A 162 29.43 7.30 15.84
C GLN A 162 30.95 7.17 16.04
N GLU A 163 31.64 6.42 15.18
CA GLU A 163 33.10 6.27 15.19
C GLU A 163 33.82 7.58 14.85
N ALA A 164 33.28 8.39 13.94
CA ALA A 164 33.83 9.71 13.60
C ALA A 164 33.59 10.80 14.66
N ALA A 165 32.71 10.54 15.64
CA ALA A 165 32.38 11.45 16.73
C ALA A 165 33.14 11.16 18.04
N VAL A 166 34.00 10.13 18.05
CA VAL A 166 34.87 9.71 19.17
C VAL A 166 36.31 10.10 18.85
#